data_AF-T1GQF0-F1
#
_entry.id   AF-T1GQF0-F1
#
_cell.length_a   1.000
_cell.length_b   1.000
_cell.length_c   1.000
_cell.angle_alpha   90.00
_cell.angle_beta   90.00
_cell.angle_gamma   90.00
#
_symmetry.space_group_name_H-M   'P 1'
#
loop_
_entity.id
_entity.type
_entity.pdbx_description
1 polymer ?
#
loop_
_entity_poly.entity_id
_entity_poly.type
_entity_poly.pdbx_seq_one_letter_code
_entity_poly.pdbx_strand_id
1 'polypeptide(L)'
;MGMRCCSEDYQHALPNTQSHHSCLPFEIPPGDRYFMQMNPQPRCHNFIRTQPIFHDNCTVSAAEQVNMPSHFIDLSVIYPLTMEKLKSLRMFSGGLFKLDEKMIMVKMENCEANCFFAGDFRAAGFASLAVVHSIFMRLHNMLAMQLAKVNPQWNDDMLFFEARKITIGMYQHIVYNEYIPSMLGQTSFAVAGDGDYDKNMDPRTLNEFSNTAFRYLHIYTPDVINLYNDKMQVTMSSAISNVM
;
A
#
# COMPACT_ATOMS: atom_id res chain seq x y z
N MET A 1 -4.42 17.76 -8.35
CA MET A 1 -3.51 17.97 -9.50
C MET A 1 -2.08 17.85 -8.97
N GLY A 2 -1.31 16.88 -9.45
CA GLY A 2 0.03 16.59 -8.92
C GLY A 2 1.07 17.63 -9.34
N MET A 3 2.21 17.65 -8.63
CA MET A 3 3.39 18.44 -9.01
C MET A 3 3.87 18.00 -10.39
N ARG A 4 4.12 18.96 -11.29
CA ARG A 4 4.55 18.69 -12.67
C ARG A 4 5.97 19.22 -12.87
N CYS A 5 6.80 18.41 -13.51
CA CYS A 5 8.21 18.64 -13.78
C CYS A 5 8.54 18.66 -15.28
N CYS A 6 7.65 18.12 -16.12
CA CYS A 6 7.71 18.23 -17.57
C CYS A 6 6.71 19.27 -18.10
N SER A 7 6.94 19.78 -19.30
CA SER A 7 5.95 20.56 -20.05
C SER A 7 4.67 19.76 -20.28
N GLU A 8 3.55 20.43 -20.60
CA GLU A 8 2.26 19.75 -20.79
C GLU A 8 2.28 18.72 -21.94
N ASP A 9 3.11 18.98 -22.94
CA ASP A 9 3.35 18.12 -24.11
C ASP A 9 4.45 17.07 -23.87
N TYR A 10 5.02 17.01 -22.66
CA TYR A 10 6.12 16.13 -22.27
C TYR A 10 7.36 16.22 -23.18
N GLN A 11 7.56 17.35 -23.87
CA GLN A 11 8.71 17.55 -24.76
C GLN A 11 9.97 18.03 -24.04
N HIS A 12 9.84 18.68 -22.89
CA HIS A 12 10.99 19.22 -22.16
C HIS A 12 10.73 19.29 -20.66
N ALA A 13 11.80 19.30 -19.87
CA ALA A 13 11.73 19.61 -18.45
C ALA A 13 11.34 21.09 -18.25
N LEU A 14 10.52 21.35 -17.23
CA LEU A 14 10.21 22.72 -16.84
C LEU A 14 11.46 23.40 -16.28
N PRO A 15 11.68 24.70 -16.56
CA PRO A 15 12.78 25.45 -15.96
C PRO A 15 12.67 25.50 -14.43
N ASN A 16 13.80 25.65 -13.74
CA ASN A 16 13.85 25.76 -12.28
C ASN A 16 12.95 26.87 -11.69
N THR A 17 12.63 27.91 -12.46
CA THR A 17 11.73 29.00 -12.06
C THR A 17 10.24 28.62 -12.12
N GLN A 18 9.90 27.55 -12.83
CA GLN A 18 8.53 27.07 -13.04
C GLN A 18 8.31 25.67 -12.45
N SER A 19 9.38 24.98 -12.08
CA SER A 19 9.35 23.66 -11.44
C SER A 19 9.58 23.76 -9.95
N HIS A 20 8.96 22.88 -9.17
CA HIS A 20 9.29 22.73 -7.76
C HIS A 20 10.74 22.23 -7.58
N HIS A 21 11.40 22.59 -6.49
CA HIS A 21 12.79 22.17 -6.20
C HIS A 21 12.99 20.65 -6.07
N SER A 22 11.89 19.90 -5.93
CA SER A 22 11.89 18.43 -5.85
C SER A 22 11.84 17.77 -7.22
N CYS A 23 11.66 18.53 -8.29
CA CYS A 23 11.63 17.97 -9.64
C CYS A 23 13.00 17.40 -10.03
N LEU A 24 12.98 16.17 -10.54
CA LEU A 24 14.14 15.50 -11.13
C LEU A 24 13.68 14.72 -12.36
N PRO A 25 13.12 15.40 -13.38
CA PRO A 25 12.72 14.73 -14.61
C PRO A 25 13.94 14.15 -15.31
N PHE A 26 13.75 13.10 -16.08
CA PHE A 26 14.80 12.52 -16.92
C PHE A 26 14.38 12.50 -18.39
N GLU A 27 15.37 12.58 -19.26
CA GLU A 27 15.16 12.56 -20.71
C GLU A 27 14.81 11.14 -21.17
N ILE A 28 13.79 11.03 -22.01
CA ILE A 28 13.44 9.79 -22.69
C ILE A 28 14.37 9.65 -23.90
N PRO A 29 15.19 8.57 -23.97
CA PRO A 29 16.14 8.40 -25.05
C PRO A 29 15.47 8.41 -26.43
N PRO A 30 16.08 9.05 -27.44
CA PRO A 30 15.64 8.90 -28.82
C PRO A 30 15.61 7.43 -29.24
N GLY A 31 14.52 6.99 -29.87
CA GLY A 31 14.42 5.60 -30.31
C GLY A 31 13.93 4.61 -29.25
N ASP A 32 13.41 5.08 -28.11
CA ASP A 32 12.78 4.21 -27.12
C ASP A 32 11.59 3.46 -27.74
N ARG A 33 11.63 2.12 -27.72
CA ARG A 33 10.64 1.26 -28.41
C ARG A 33 9.21 1.41 -27.89
N TYR A 34 9.05 1.76 -26.62
CA TYR A 34 7.74 1.96 -26.03
C TYR A 34 7.18 3.33 -26.42
N PHE A 35 7.98 4.39 -26.23
CA PHE A 35 7.51 5.76 -26.48
C PHE A 35 7.46 6.14 -27.96
N MET A 36 8.20 5.45 -28.83
CA MET A 36 8.13 5.66 -30.29
C MET A 36 6.74 5.41 -30.88
N GLN A 37 5.91 4.59 -30.21
CA GLN A 37 4.57 4.24 -30.65
C GLN A 37 3.53 5.33 -30.32
N MET A 38 3.90 6.32 -29.49
CA MET A 38 3.04 7.43 -29.08
C MET A 38 3.19 8.63 -30.02
N ASN A 39 2.12 9.40 -30.21
CA ASN A 39 2.14 10.63 -31.00
C ASN A 39 1.43 11.78 -30.24
N PRO A 40 2.14 12.84 -29.84
CA PRO A 40 3.58 13.07 -30.01
C PRO A 40 4.43 12.11 -29.15
N GLN A 41 5.67 11.86 -29.58
CA GLN A 41 6.62 11.06 -28.80
C GLN A 41 7.12 11.89 -27.61
N PRO A 42 6.94 11.44 -26.36
CA PRO A 42 7.42 12.18 -25.20
C PRO A 42 8.95 12.14 -25.14
N ARG A 43 9.54 13.24 -24.66
CA ARG A 43 10.98 13.41 -24.46
C ARG A 43 11.36 13.63 -23.00
N CYS A 44 10.39 13.93 -22.16
CA CYS A 44 10.56 14.16 -20.73
C CYS A 44 9.70 13.17 -19.94
N HIS A 45 10.34 12.44 -19.02
CA HIS A 45 9.65 11.62 -18.06
C HIS A 45 9.53 12.36 -16.73
N ASN A 46 8.29 12.49 -16.24
CA ASN A 46 8.01 13.25 -15.04
C ASN A 46 8.45 12.47 -13.80
N PHE A 47 9.38 13.00 -13.02
CA PHE A 47 9.83 12.38 -11.78
C PHE A 47 10.05 13.43 -10.69
N ILE A 48 9.59 13.11 -9.48
CA ILE A 48 9.62 13.98 -8.30
C ILE A 48 10.37 13.22 -7.20
N ARG A 49 11.36 13.87 -6.60
CA ARG A 49 12.13 13.31 -5.50
C ARG A 49 11.26 13.10 -4.26
N THR A 50 11.50 11.99 -3.57
CA THR A 50 10.90 11.70 -2.26
C THR A 50 11.19 12.83 -1.28
N GLN A 51 10.22 13.14 -0.43
CA GLN A 51 10.35 14.18 0.59
C GLN A 51 11.51 13.87 1.54
N PRO A 52 12.50 14.78 1.68
CA PRO A 52 13.54 14.63 2.67
C PRO A 52 13.03 15.00 4.07
N ILE A 53 13.66 14.44 5.11
CA ILE A 53 13.49 14.89 6.49
C ILE A 53 14.60 15.87 6.88
N PHE A 54 14.26 16.86 7.71
CA PHE A 54 15.24 17.76 8.30
C PHE A 54 15.72 17.17 9.63
N HIS A 55 17.04 17.19 9.87
CA HIS A 55 17.58 16.83 11.17
C HIS A 55 17.21 17.90 12.20
N ASP A 56 16.87 17.46 13.42
CA ASP A 56 16.37 18.32 14.51
C ASP A 56 17.29 19.52 14.83
N ASN A 57 18.59 19.38 14.57
CA ASN A 57 19.59 20.43 14.84
C ASN A 57 19.88 21.34 13.65
N CYS A 58 19.12 21.24 12.55
CA CYS A 58 19.37 21.97 11.30
C CYS A 58 20.80 21.82 10.75
N THR A 59 21.48 20.70 11.07
CA THR A 59 22.85 20.43 10.64
C THR A 59 22.85 19.89 9.21
N VAL A 60 23.72 20.46 8.36
CA VAL A 60 23.95 19.96 7.00
C VAL A 60 24.45 18.53 7.08
N SER A 61 23.75 17.63 6.39
CA SER A 61 23.94 16.18 6.45
C SER A 61 23.41 15.55 5.16
N ALA A 62 23.66 14.26 4.97
CA ALA A 62 23.09 13.52 3.86
C ALA A 62 21.55 13.52 3.97
N ALA A 63 20.86 13.65 2.83
CA ALA A 63 19.41 13.72 2.82
C ALA A 63 18.79 12.34 3.09
N GLU A 64 18.08 12.21 4.21
CA GLU A 64 17.27 11.04 4.54
C GLU A 64 15.81 11.22 4.10
N GLN A 65 15.11 10.12 3.83
CA GLN A 65 13.71 10.14 3.38
C GLN A 65 12.76 9.79 4.51
N VAL A 66 11.57 10.41 4.50
CA VAL A 66 10.52 10.12 5.49
C VAL A 66 9.81 8.81 5.17
N ASN A 67 9.61 7.96 6.19
CA ASN A 67 8.68 6.83 6.12
C ASN A 67 7.35 7.23 6.78
N MET A 68 6.28 7.28 6.00
CA MET A 68 4.96 7.70 6.51
C MET A 68 4.16 6.57 7.19
N PRO A 69 4.18 5.31 6.70
CA PRO A 69 3.56 4.18 7.40
C PRO A 69 4.26 3.78 8.71
N SER A 70 3.55 3.02 9.54
CA SER A 70 4.14 2.31 10.68
C SER A 70 5.25 1.38 10.20
N HIS A 71 6.34 1.30 10.98
CA HIS A 71 7.41 0.34 10.72
C HIS A 71 7.03 -1.09 11.14
N PHE A 72 5.98 -1.25 11.93
CA PHE A 72 5.53 -2.54 12.42
C PHE A 72 4.61 -3.24 11.42
N ILE A 73 4.59 -4.57 11.49
CA ILE A 73 3.65 -5.41 10.73
C ILE A 73 2.31 -5.42 11.49
N ASP A 74 1.60 -4.28 11.47
CA ASP A 74 0.40 -4.02 12.27
C ASP A 74 -0.87 -3.80 11.41
N LEU A 75 -0.79 -4.18 10.12
CA LEU A 75 -1.86 -4.01 9.15
C LEU A 75 -2.33 -2.55 9.01
N SER A 76 -1.40 -1.59 9.15
CA SER A 76 -1.69 -0.15 8.97
C SER A 76 -2.34 0.19 7.62
N VAL A 77 -2.24 -0.72 6.66
CA VAL A 77 -2.89 -0.65 5.34
C VAL A 77 -4.43 -0.67 5.42
N ILE A 78 -5.03 -1.27 6.45
CA ILE A 78 -6.48 -1.15 6.74
C ILE A 78 -6.76 -0.41 8.05
N TYR A 79 -5.82 -0.43 9.01
CA TYR A 79 -5.93 0.29 10.28
C TYR A 79 -5.09 1.58 10.21
N PRO A 80 -5.63 2.71 9.72
CA PRO A 80 -4.84 3.92 9.55
C PRO A 80 -4.21 4.40 10.86
N LEU A 81 -3.12 5.16 10.71
CA LEU A 81 -2.34 5.69 11.84
C LEU A 81 -3.08 6.78 12.62
N THR A 82 -3.95 7.55 11.97
CA THR A 82 -4.69 8.64 12.62
C THR A 82 -6.05 8.17 13.09
N MET A 83 -6.42 8.58 14.32
CA MET A 83 -7.73 8.27 14.88
C MET A 83 -8.88 8.85 14.05
N GLU A 84 -8.69 10.03 13.45
CA GLU A 84 -9.70 10.64 12.57
C GLU A 84 -10.03 9.74 11.35
N LYS A 85 -8.99 9.23 10.68
CA LYS A 85 -9.17 8.32 9.55
C LYS A 85 -9.71 6.96 9.99
N LEU A 86 -9.31 6.47 11.16
CA LEU A 86 -9.86 5.23 11.71
C LEU A 86 -11.35 5.37 12.02
N LYS A 87 -11.75 6.48 12.65
CA LYS A 87 -13.15 6.78 12.97
C LYS A 87 -14.01 6.85 11.72
N SER A 88 -13.53 7.47 10.65
CA SER A 88 -14.29 7.55 9.39
C SER A 88 -14.50 6.18 8.72
N LEU A 89 -13.58 5.22 8.89
CA LEU A 89 -13.70 3.83 8.41
C LEU A 89 -14.67 2.96 9.23
N ARG A 90 -14.94 3.33 10.49
CA ARG A 90 -15.76 2.53 11.41
C ARG A 90 -17.24 2.79 11.24
N MET A 91 -18.04 1.74 11.41
CA MET A 91 -19.50 1.81 11.48
C MET A 91 -19.98 2.34 12.84
N PHE A 92 -19.16 2.23 13.88
CA PHE A 92 -19.54 2.50 15.29
C PHE A 92 -20.75 1.70 15.76
N SER A 93 -20.91 0.51 15.18
CA SER A 93 -21.88 -0.49 15.59
C SER A 93 -21.24 -1.86 15.45
N GLY A 94 -21.32 -2.67 16.50
CA GLY A 94 -20.81 -4.04 16.54
C GLY A 94 -19.29 -4.20 16.40
N GLY A 95 -18.52 -3.13 16.53
CA GLY A 95 -17.07 -3.11 16.32
C GLY A 95 -16.68 -3.32 14.85
N LEU A 96 -17.48 -2.84 13.90
CA LEU A 96 -17.32 -3.15 12.47
C LEU A 96 -16.69 -2.00 11.68
N PHE A 97 -15.99 -2.37 10.60
CA PHE A 97 -15.70 -1.50 9.47
C PHE A 97 -16.94 -1.29 8.58
N LYS A 98 -17.02 -0.11 7.96
CA LYS A 98 -17.94 0.15 6.85
C LYS A 98 -17.47 -0.62 5.60
N LEU A 99 -18.39 -1.36 4.99
CA LEU A 99 -18.23 -2.01 3.69
C LEU A 99 -19.42 -1.61 2.81
N ASP A 100 -19.25 -1.71 1.49
CA ASP A 100 -20.34 -1.51 0.54
C ASP A 100 -21.31 -2.71 0.50
N GLU A 101 -22.33 -2.63 -0.35
CA GLU A 101 -23.32 -3.70 -0.55
C GLU A 101 -22.70 -5.02 -1.06
N LYS A 102 -21.53 -4.96 -1.70
CA LYS A 102 -20.78 -6.11 -2.21
C LYS A 102 -19.75 -6.61 -1.19
N MET A 103 -19.77 -6.10 0.04
CA MET A 103 -18.83 -6.42 1.12
C MET A 103 -17.37 -6.10 0.77
N ILE A 104 -17.14 -5.09 -0.08
CA ILE A 104 -15.80 -4.57 -0.38
C ILE A 104 -15.61 -3.19 0.28
N MET A 105 -14.39 -2.66 0.20
CA MET A 105 -14.09 -1.32 0.69
C MET A 105 -15.03 -0.27 0.09
N VAL A 106 -15.42 0.71 0.91
CA VAL A 106 -16.27 1.82 0.46
C VAL A 106 -15.51 2.68 -0.54
N LYS A 107 -16.16 3.03 -1.66
CA LYS A 107 -15.59 3.95 -2.64
C LYS A 107 -15.59 5.38 -2.08
N MET A 108 -14.51 6.13 -2.31
CA MET A 108 -14.44 7.54 -1.90
C MET A 108 -15.40 8.40 -2.75
N GLU A 109 -16.08 9.34 -2.10
CA GLU A 109 -16.88 10.36 -2.79
C GLU A 109 -15.97 11.27 -3.64
N ASN A 110 -16.45 11.70 -4.81
CA ASN A 110 -15.76 12.60 -5.75
C ASN A 110 -14.42 12.09 -6.32
N CYS A 111 -14.21 10.78 -6.40
CA CYS A 111 -13.06 10.21 -7.11
C CYS A 111 -13.44 9.74 -8.53
N GLU A 112 -12.74 10.29 -9.53
CA GLU A 112 -12.96 10.05 -10.96
C GLU A 112 -12.63 8.61 -11.39
N ALA A 113 -11.71 7.91 -10.72
CA ALA A 113 -11.39 6.51 -11.01
C ALA A 113 -10.85 5.75 -9.77
N ASN A 114 -11.39 4.54 -9.52
CA ASN A 114 -10.90 3.55 -8.54
C ASN A 114 -10.23 4.15 -7.28
N CYS A 115 -11.00 4.78 -6.39
CA CYS A 115 -10.52 5.14 -5.06
C CYS A 115 -11.32 4.41 -3.98
N PHE A 116 -10.62 3.67 -3.13
CA PHE A 116 -11.21 3.03 -1.96
C PHE A 116 -10.78 3.76 -0.70
N PHE A 117 -11.70 3.87 0.25
CA PHE A 117 -11.41 4.39 1.58
C PHE A 117 -10.78 3.27 2.41
N ALA A 118 -9.46 3.38 2.64
CA ALA A 118 -8.66 2.39 3.35
C ALA A 118 -7.56 3.06 4.21
N GLY A 119 -6.84 2.28 5.01
CA GLY A 119 -5.71 2.77 5.82
C GLY A 119 -4.60 3.37 4.97
N ASP A 120 -4.27 2.73 3.85
CA ASP A 120 -3.31 3.19 2.84
C ASP A 120 -4.00 3.84 1.63
N PHE A 121 -3.44 4.94 1.13
CA PHE A 121 -4.01 5.67 -0.02
C PHE A 121 -3.84 4.93 -1.36
N ARG A 122 -2.95 3.93 -1.41
CA ARG A 122 -2.66 3.09 -2.59
C ARG A 122 -3.52 1.84 -2.64
N ALA A 123 -4.48 1.67 -1.72
CA ALA A 123 -5.33 0.48 -1.65
C ALA A 123 -6.09 0.17 -2.95
N ALA A 124 -6.25 1.17 -3.82
CA ALA A 124 -6.90 1.05 -5.12
C ALA A 124 -5.94 1.05 -6.32
N GLY A 125 -4.61 0.96 -6.08
CA GLY A 125 -3.60 1.06 -7.13
C GLY A 125 -3.59 -0.13 -8.12
N PHE A 126 -4.15 -1.28 -7.73
CA PHE A 126 -4.47 -2.36 -8.66
C PHE A 126 -5.58 -3.24 -8.08
N ALA A 127 -6.38 -3.86 -8.96
CA ALA A 127 -7.60 -4.57 -8.55
C ALA A 127 -7.36 -5.67 -7.50
N SER A 128 -6.30 -6.47 -7.64
CA SER A 128 -6.00 -7.54 -6.66
C SER A 128 -5.58 -7.01 -5.29
N LEU A 129 -4.96 -5.82 -5.21
CA LEU A 129 -4.66 -5.18 -3.93
C LEU A 129 -5.96 -4.80 -3.20
N ALA A 130 -6.92 -4.24 -3.93
CA ALA A 130 -8.22 -3.87 -3.37
C ALA A 130 -9.00 -5.10 -2.86
N VAL A 131 -8.88 -6.24 -3.57
CA VAL A 131 -9.45 -7.51 -3.11
C VAL A 131 -8.81 -7.94 -1.80
N VAL A 132 -7.48 -7.93 -1.68
CA VAL A 132 -6.78 -8.32 -0.45
C VAL A 132 -7.15 -7.43 0.73
N HIS A 133 -7.21 -6.10 0.54
CA HIS A 133 -7.68 -5.19 1.59
C HIS A 133 -9.11 -5.53 2.04
N SER A 134 -10.01 -5.77 1.08
CA SER A 134 -11.40 -6.14 1.37
C SER A 134 -11.49 -7.46 2.13
N ILE A 135 -10.65 -8.46 1.82
CA ILE A 135 -10.58 -9.74 2.55
C ILE A 135 -10.26 -9.49 4.03
N PHE A 136 -9.23 -8.70 4.34
CA PHE A 136 -8.85 -8.44 5.73
C PHE A 136 -9.88 -7.58 6.48
N MET A 137 -10.54 -6.63 5.82
CA MET A 137 -11.65 -5.88 6.44
C MET A 137 -12.88 -6.77 6.70
N ARG A 138 -13.19 -7.70 5.80
CA ARG A 138 -14.24 -8.71 6.03
C ARG A 138 -13.87 -9.66 7.16
N LEU A 139 -12.61 -10.09 7.24
CA LEU A 139 -12.11 -10.93 8.33
C LEU A 139 -12.26 -10.22 9.68
N HIS A 140 -11.88 -8.94 9.77
CA HIS A 140 -12.11 -8.13 10.96
C HIS A 140 -13.59 -8.13 11.37
N ASN A 141 -14.50 -7.81 10.43
CA ASN A 141 -15.94 -7.77 10.71
C ASN A 141 -16.47 -9.14 11.15
N MET A 142 -15.99 -10.22 10.53
CA MET A 142 -16.32 -11.59 10.95
C MET A 142 -15.91 -11.83 12.40
N LEU A 143 -14.66 -11.49 12.76
CA LEU A 143 -14.13 -11.68 14.12
C LEU A 143 -14.90 -10.85 15.14
N ALA A 144 -15.17 -9.58 14.86
CA ALA A 144 -15.96 -8.71 15.74
C ALA A 144 -17.37 -9.28 15.99
N MET A 145 -18.05 -9.78 14.95
CA MET A 145 -19.35 -10.44 15.11
C MET A 145 -19.30 -11.71 15.97
N GLN A 146 -18.22 -12.50 15.88
CA GLN A 146 -18.07 -13.69 16.74
C GLN A 146 -17.72 -13.30 18.17
N LEU A 147 -16.85 -12.31 18.37
CA LEU A 147 -16.51 -11.78 19.69
C LEU A 147 -17.74 -11.23 20.42
N ALA A 148 -18.65 -10.56 19.71
CA ALA A 148 -19.90 -10.04 20.28
C ALA A 148 -20.84 -11.15 20.78
N LYS A 149 -20.85 -12.32 20.12
CA LYS A 149 -21.65 -13.47 20.57
C LYS A 149 -21.09 -14.08 21.86
N VAL A 150 -19.76 -14.16 21.97
CA VAL A 150 -19.07 -14.77 23.12
C VAL A 150 -18.99 -13.78 24.29
N ASN A 151 -18.93 -12.48 24.02
CA ASN A 151 -18.82 -11.41 25.02
C ASN A 151 -19.94 -10.36 24.84
N PRO A 152 -21.19 -10.67 25.20
CA PRO A 152 -22.33 -9.76 24.99
C PRO A 152 -22.21 -8.41 25.72
N GLN A 153 -21.36 -8.32 26.75
CA GLN A 153 -21.12 -7.13 27.55
C GLN A 153 -20.09 -6.16 26.92
N TRP A 154 -19.39 -6.56 25.86
CA TRP A 154 -18.39 -5.70 25.22
C TRP A 154 -19.06 -4.60 24.40
N ASN A 155 -18.52 -3.38 24.53
CA ASN A 155 -18.95 -2.23 23.73
C ASN A 155 -18.28 -2.23 22.34
N ASP A 156 -18.68 -1.30 21.48
CA ASP A 156 -18.18 -1.18 20.10
C ASP A 156 -16.66 -1.04 20.01
N ASP A 157 -16.06 -0.21 20.88
CA ASP A 157 -14.61 -0.01 20.92
C ASP A 157 -13.86 -1.29 21.31
N MET A 158 -14.32 -1.98 22.34
CA MET A 158 -13.69 -3.24 22.79
C MET A 158 -13.75 -4.29 21.67
N LEU A 159 -14.92 -4.46 21.04
CA LEU A 159 -15.09 -5.37 19.90
C LEU A 159 -14.14 -5.04 18.74
N PHE A 160 -14.07 -3.76 18.37
CA PHE A 160 -13.22 -3.31 17.27
C PHE A 160 -11.73 -3.55 17.56
N PHE A 161 -11.24 -3.15 18.74
CA PHE A 161 -9.81 -3.25 19.05
C PHE A 161 -9.35 -4.69 19.32
N GLU A 162 -10.20 -5.56 19.89
CA GLU A 162 -9.88 -6.98 20.02
C GLU A 162 -9.92 -7.71 18.67
N ALA A 163 -10.91 -7.42 17.81
CA ALA A 163 -10.93 -7.94 16.45
C ALA A 163 -9.69 -7.47 15.65
N ARG A 164 -9.29 -6.20 15.81
CA ARG A 164 -8.04 -5.67 15.25
C ARG A 164 -6.82 -6.46 15.72
N LYS A 165 -6.68 -6.69 17.03
CA LYS A 165 -5.54 -7.42 17.61
C LYS A 165 -5.42 -8.82 17.05
N ILE A 166 -6.52 -9.57 16.96
CA ILE A 166 -6.55 -10.92 16.40
C ILE A 166 -6.21 -10.89 14.91
N THR A 167 -6.80 -9.97 14.14
CA THR A 167 -6.56 -9.84 12.70
C THR A 167 -5.07 -9.56 12.41
N ILE A 168 -4.45 -8.67 13.21
CA ILE A 168 -3.02 -8.38 13.12
C ILE A 168 -2.19 -9.63 13.43
N GLY A 169 -2.52 -10.37 14.49
CA GLY A 169 -1.83 -11.63 14.82
C GLY A 169 -1.91 -12.66 13.70
N MET A 170 -3.08 -12.82 13.08
CA MET A 170 -3.25 -13.71 11.91
C MET A 170 -2.38 -13.25 10.73
N TYR A 171 -2.32 -11.95 10.46
CA TYR A 171 -1.49 -11.42 9.38
C TYR A 171 0.00 -11.59 9.64
N GLN A 172 0.46 -11.31 10.86
CA GLN A 172 1.85 -11.57 11.26
C GLN A 172 2.20 -13.06 11.12
N HIS A 173 1.27 -13.96 11.49
CA HIS A 173 1.45 -15.39 11.29
C HIS A 173 1.67 -15.74 9.82
N ILE A 174 0.80 -15.25 8.91
CA ILE A 174 0.95 -15.45 7.46
C ILE A 174 2.29 -14.90 6.98
N VAL A 175 2.68 -13.69 7.41
CA VAL A 175 3.94 -13.08 6.98
C VAL A 175 5.15 -13.89 7.40
N TYR A 176 5.27 -14.25 8.69
CA TYR A 176 6.46 -14.90 9.22
C TYR A 176 6.52 -16.41 8.98
N ASN A 177 5.37 -17.10 8.91
CA ASN A 177 5.33 -18.56 8.80
C ASN A 177 5.06 -19.07 7.38
N GLU A 178 4.50 -18.24 6.50
CA GLU A 178 4.17 -18.66 5.13
C GLU A 178 4.92 -17.83 4.08
N TYR A 179 4.83 -16.49 4.16
CA TYR A 179 5.37 -15.61 3.13
C TYR A 179 6.90 -15.49 3.16
N ILE A 180 7.50 -15.14 4.30
CA ILE A 180 8.97 -15.02 4.42
C ILE A 180 9.65 -16.38 4.11
N PRO A 181 9.18 -17.52 4.64
CA PRO A 181 9.75 -18.83 4.31
C PRO A 181 9.63 -19.20 2.84
N SER A 182 8.51 -18.89 2.18
CA SER A 182 8.36 -19.18 0.74
C SER A 182 9.27 -18.33 -0.14
N MET A 183 9.59 -17.10 0.28
CA MET A 183 10.48 -16.20 -0.45
C MET A 183 11.96 -16.47 -0.19
N LEU A 184 12.36 -16.73 1.05
CA LEU A 184 13.76 -16.90 1.45
C LEU A 184 14.21 -18.36 1.51
N GLY A 185 13.26 -19.32 1.52
CA GLY A 185 13.58 -20.74 1.67
C GLY A 185 14.23 -21.02 3.02
N GLN A 186 15.32 -21.80 3.01
CA GLN A 186 16.02 -22.22 4.23
C GLN A 186 16.68 -21.06 5.00
N THR A 187 16.92 -19.90 4.38
CA THR A 187 17.50 -18.75 5.09
C THR A 187 16.48 -18.00 5.96
N SER A 188 15.19 -18.35 5.87
CA SER A 188 14.14 -17.76 6.70
C SER A 188 14.34 -18.00 8.20
N PHE A 189 14.95 -19.13 8.59
CA PHE A 189 15.29 -19.42 9.99
C PHE A 189 16.31 -18.46 10.59
N ALA A 190 17.10 -17.74 9.78
CA ALA A 190 18.02 -16.71 10.28
C ALA A 190 17.30 -15.38 10.58
N VAL A 191 16.08 -15.19 10.08
CA VAL A 191 15.26 -13.99 10.26
C VAL A 191 14.30 -14.14 11.43
N ALA A 192 13.84 -15.37 11.69
CA ALA A 192 13.15 -15.71 12.92
C ALA A 192 14.19 -15.82 14.03
N GLY A 193 14.35 -14.76 14.84
CA GLY A 193 15.09 -14.86 16.10
C GLY A 193 14.48 -15.90 17.04
N ASP A 194 14.83 -15.86 18.32
CA ASP A 194 14.18 -16.67 19.35
C ASP A 194 12.67 -16.36 19.52
N GLY A 195 12.20 -15.26 18.91
CA GLY A 195 10.81 -14.82 18.93
C GLY A 195 10.49 -13.90 20.10
N ASP A 196 11.50 -13.59 20.93
CA ASP A 196 11.33 -12.74 22.10
C ASP A 196 11.44 -11.25 21.74
N TYR A 197 10.72 -10.44 22.50
CA TYR A 197 10.76 -8.99 22.35
C TYR A 197 12.06 -8.43 22.93
N ASP A 198 12.88 -7.80 22.07
CA ASP A 198 14.00 -6.97 22.49
C ASP A 198 13.65 -5.48 22.38
N LYS A 199 13.61 -4.79 23.52
CA LYS A 199 13.36 -3.34 23.61
C LYS A 199 14.48 -2.48 23.02
N ASN A 200 15.68 -3.03 22.86
CA ASN A 200 16.84 -2.32 22.33
C ASN A 200 16.96 -2.47 20.80
N MET A 201 16.16 -3.35 20.19
CA MET A 201 16.11 -3.52 18.75
C MET A 201 15.44 -2.32 18.10
N ASP A 202 16.10 -1.75 17.09
CA ASP A 202 15.53 -0.67 16.28
C ASP A 202 14.54 -1.27 15.25
N PRO A 203 13.23 -0.98 15.36
CA PRO A 203 12.24 -1.54 14.44
C PRO A 203 12.13 -0.74 13.14
N ARG A 204 12.88 0.35 12.97
CA ARG A 204 12.75 1.22 11.81
C ARG A 204 13.14 0.50 10.53
N THR A 205 12.32 0.72 9.50
CA THR A 205 12.54 0.19 8.16
C THR A 205 13.74 0.88 7.52
N LEU A 206 14.68 0.08 7.04
CA LEU A 206 15.84 0.56 6.29
C LEU A 206 15.43 1.18 4.95
N ASN A 207 16.17 2.21 4.53
CA ASN A 207 15.90 2.93 3.29
C ASN A 207 16.09 2.01 2.07
N GLU A 208 17.15 1.19 2.11
CA GLU A 208 17.52 0.18 1.11
C GLU A 208 16.44 -0.90 0.97
N PHE A 209 15.78 -1.26 2.08
CA PHE A 209 14.69 -2.24 2.05
C PHE A 209 13.50 -1.70 1.24
N SER A 210 13.04 -0.48 1.56
CA SER A 210 11.85 0.12 0.93
C SER A 210 12.06 0.54 -0.52
N ASN A 211 13.26 1.03 -0.85
CA ASN A 211 13.55 1.61 -2.17
C ASN A 211 14.24 0.65 -3.12
N THR A 212 14.87 -0.42 -2.63
CA THR A 212 15.63 -1.37 -3.47
C THR A 212 15.19 -2.81 -3.23
N ALA A 213 15.49 -3.39 -2.06
CA ALA A 213 15.39 -4.84 -1.87
C ALA A 213 13.96 -5.38 -2.03
N PHE A 214 12.97 -4.76 -1.37
CA PHE A 214 11.58 -5.23 -1.41
C PHE A 214 10.86 -4.90 -2.73
N ARG A 215 11.49 -4.10 -3.61
CA ARG A 215 11.02 -3.84 -4.98
C ARG A 215 11.30 -5.00 -5.94
N TYR A 216 12.09 -5.98 -5.52
CA TYR A 216 12.29 -7.25 -6.25
C TYR A 216 10.95 -7.88 -6.67
N LEU A 217 9.88 -7.72 -5.88
CA LEU A 217 8.57 -8.29 -6.17
C LEU A 217 7.93 -7.79 -7.47
N HIS A 218 8.39 -6.69 -8.06
CA HIS A 218 7.92 -6.23 -9.36
C HIS A 218 8.20 -7.23 -10.49
N ILE A 219 9.18 -8.14 -10.34
CA ILE A 219 9.44 -9.17 -11.36
C ILE A 219 8.37 -10.27 -11.39
N TYR A 220 7.59 -10.41 -10.31
CA TYR A 220 6.49 -11.38 -10.23
C TYR A 220 5.16 -10.78 -10.71
N THR A 221 5.16 -9.52 -11.12
CA THR A 221 3.96 -8.88 -11.66
C THR A 221 3.66 -9.48 -13.04
N PRO A 222 2.49 -10.14 -13.22
CA PRO A 222 2.14 -10.74 -14.50
C PRO A 222 1.69 -9.67 -15.50
N ASP A 223 1.87 -9.94 -16.80
CA ASP A 223 1.40 -9.05 -17.87
C ASP A 223 -0.14 -9.03 -17.99
N VAL A 224 -0.82 -10.09 -17.53
CA VAL A 224 -2.25 -10.30 -17.70
C VAL A 224 -2.88 -10.76 -16.39
N ILE A 225 -4.05 -10.20 -16.07
CA ILE A 225 -4.92 -10.64 -14.98
C ILE A 225 -6.13 -11.35 -15.57
N ASN A 226 -6.40 -12.57 -15.08
CA ASN A 226 -7.55 -13.37 -15.47
C ASN A 226 -8.61 -13.35 -14.36
N LEU A 227 -9.88 -13.20 -14.76
CA LEU A 227 -11.03 -13.46 -13.91
C LEU A 227 -11.55 -14.87 -14.18
N TYR A 228 -11.87 -15.58 -13.11
CA TYR A 228 -12.36 -16.95 -13.16
C TYR A 228 -13.79 -17.01 -12.63
N ASN A 229 -14.63 -17.86 -13.25
CA ASN A 229 -15.93 -18.23 -12.67
C ASN A 229 -15.78 -19.36 -11.63
N ASP A 230 -16.91 -19.76 -11.04
CA ASP A 230 -16.96 -20.83 -10.02
C ASP A 230 -16.48 -22.20 -10.54
N LYS A 231 -16.39 -22.39 -11.85
CA LYS A 231 -15.87 -23.60 -12.50
C LYS A 231 -14.38 -23.48 -12.85
N MET A 232 -13.68 -22.47 -12.34
CA MET A 232 -12.27 -22.18 -12.63
C MET A 232 -11.99 -21.93 -14.12
N GLN A 233 -12.99 -21.45 -14.87
CA GLN A 233 -12.83 -21.09 -16.27
C GLN A 233 -12.60 -19.58 -16.40
N VAL A 234 -11.64 -19.20 -17.25
CA VAL A 234 -11.37 -17.79 -17.54
C VAL A 234 -12.59 -17.17 -18.22
N THR A 235 -13.15 -16.13 -17.61
CA THR A 235 -14.27 -15.36 -18.17
C THR A 235 -13.81 -14.05 -18.79
N MET A 236 -12.71 -13.49 -18.29
CA MET A 236 -12.14 -12.25 -18.78
C MET A 236 -10.63 -12.24 -18.55
N SER A 237 -9.89 -11.65 -19.49
CA SER A 237 -8.47 -11.37 -19.37
C SER A 237 -8.24 -9.90 -19.65
N SER A 238 -7.42 -9.24 -18.84
CA SER A 238 -7.02 -7.86 -19.07
C SER A 238 -5.51 -7.70 -18.90
N ALA A 239 -4.88 -6.93 -19.78
CA ALA A 239 -3.50 -6.54 -19.57
C ALA A 239 -3.39 -5.73 -18.27
N ILE A 240 -2.33 -5.95 -17.50
CA ILE A 240 -2.18 -5.28 -16.21
C ILE A 240 -2.06 -3.76 -16.37
N SER A 241 -1.51 -3.30 -17.50
CA SER A 241 -1.45 -1.89 -17.90
C SER A 241 -2.82 -1.22 -18.03
N ASN A 242 -3.90 -2.00 -18.19
CA ASN A 242 -5.26 -1.49 -18.36
C ASN A 242 -6.05 -1.43 -17.05
N VAL A 243 -5.48 -1.94 -15.96
CA VAL A 243 -6.15 -2.07 -14.63
C VAL A 243 -5.30 -1.56 -13.47
N MET A 244 -4.09 -1.05 -13.77
CA MET A 244 -3.36 -0.07 -12.96
C MET A 244 -3.91 1.33 -13.25
#